data_AF-A0A0N4T3Z4-F1
#
_entry.id   AF-A0A0N4T3Z4-F1
#
_cell.length_a   1.000
_cell.length_b   1.000
_cell.length_c   1.000
_cell.angle_alpha   90.00
_cell.angle_beta   90.00
_cell.angle_gamma   90.00
#
_symmetry.space_group_name_H-M   'P 1'
#
loop_
_entity.id
_entity.type
_entity.pdbx_description
1 polymer ?
#
loop_
_entity_poly.entity_id
_entity_poly.type
_entity_poly.pdbx_seq_one_letter_code
_entity_poly.pdbx_strand_id
1 'polypeptide(L)'
;MIFSGWHELILADIAYRSTINKLLLWPERVMERNDAEILGCRIIFDRIINELTIRMKDLNVDRMEIAALRCAILYNPSVSGLQNVSVIESLRDKVMVCLEDYCRQHHPTQTQRFAKLLLRMPALRSLSLHCAENDSFIITAPTIQVISSKYQST
;
A
#
# COMPACT_ATOMS: atom_id res chain seq x y z
N MET A 1 3.40 14.24 3.79
CA MET A 1 2.68 13.23 2.98
C MET A 1 3.30 11.84 3.10
N ILE A 2 4.56 11.62 2.66
CA ILE A 2 5.19 10.28 2.66
C ILE A 2 5.15 9.59 4.03
N PHE A 3 5.54 10.27 5.11
CA PHE A 3 5.53 9.69 6.46
C PHE A 3 4.15 9.28 6.95
N SER A 4 3.10 10.04 6.60
CA SER A 4 1.73 9.70 7.02
C SER A 4 1.16 8.49 6.27
N GLY A 5 1.67 8.18 5.08
CA GLY A 5 1.22 7.05 4.27
C GLY A 5 2.22 5.89 4.21
N TRP A 6 3.34 5.96 4.95
CA TRP A 6 4.47 5.04 4.78
C TRP A 6 4.06 3.56 4.89
N HIS A 7 3.36 3.21 5.97
CA HIS A 7 2.91 1.84 6.21
C HIS A 7 1.91 1.38 5.14
N GLU A 8 0.96 2.24 4.74
CA GLU A 8 -0.01 1.92 3.68
C GLU A 8 0.69 1.69 2.32
N LEU A 9 1.67 2.53 1.99
CA LEU A 9 2.43 2.45 0.74
C LEU A 9 3.27 1.18 0.66
N ILE A 10 3.95 0.81 1.74
CA ILE A 10 4.72 -0.44 1.81
C ILE A 10 3.78 -1.64 1.79
N LEU A 11 2.69 -1.60 2.55
CA LEU A 11 1.74 -2.71 2.59
C LEU A 11 1.10 -2.97 1.23
N ALA A 12 0.74 -1.91 0.50
CA ALA A 12 0.24 -2.02 -0.87
C ALA A 12 1.25 -2.70 -1.80
N ASP A 13 2.53 -2.36 -1.67
CA ASP A 13 3.62 -2.97 -2.43
C ASP A 13 3.84 -4.44 -2.07
N ILE A 14 3.86 -4.76 -0.76
CA ILE A 14 3.95 -6.13 -0.25
C ILE A 14 2.80 -6.96 -0.79
N ALA A 15 1.55 -6.52 -0.62
CA ALA A 15 0.38 -7.26 -1.06
C ALA A 15 0.38 -7.51 -2.58
N TYR A 16 0.83 -6.52 -3.37
CA TYR A 16 0.91 -6.64 -4.81
C TYR A 16 1.96 -7.66 -5.29
N ARG A 17 3.19 -7.59 -4.73
CA ARG A 17 4.31 -8.46 -5.11
C ARG A 17 4.19 -9.87 -4.56
N SER A 18 3.50 -10.04 -3.44
CA SER A 18 3.38 -11.32 -2.73
C SER A 18 2.62 -12.39 -3.51
N THR A 19 2.70 -13.62 -3.01
CA THR A 19 1.93 -14.77 -3.50
C THR A 19 0.86 -15.14 -2.49
N ILE A 20 -0.06 -16.03 -2.86
CA ILE A 20 -1.14 -16.47 -1.96
C ILE A 20 -0.64 -17.24 -0.73
N ASN A 21 0.60 -17.73 -0.73
CA ASN A 21 1.15 -18.56 0.36
C ASN A 21 2.24 -17.86 1.19
N LYS A 22 2.83 -16.77 0.66
CA LYS A 22 3.97 -16.08 1.29
C LYS A 22 3.97 -14.59 1.00
N LEU A 23 4.35 -13.81 2.00
CA LEU A 23 4.54 -12.37 1.90
C LEU A 23 6.00 -12.05 1.54
N LEU A 24 6.17 -11.15 0.56
CA LEU A 24 7.48 -10.64 0.13
C LEU A 24 7.73 -9.26 0.77
N LEU A 25 8.25 -9.29 1.99
CA LEU A 25 8.53 -8.13 2.81
C LEU A 25 9.79 -7.39 2.33
N TRP A 26 9.95 -6.14 2.75
CA TRP A 26 11.12 -5.32 2.43
C TRP A 26 12.17 -5.42 3.57
N PRO A 27 13.49 -5.40 3.30
CA PRO A 27 14.15 -5.49 2.00
C PRO A 27 14.47 -6.96 1.68
N GLU A 28 13.57 -7.65 0.97
CA GLU A 28 13.78 -9.03 0.48
C GLU A 28 13.62 -10.16 1.52
N ARG A 29 12.87 -9.91 2.60
CA ARG A 29 12.49 -10.98 3.54
C ARG A 29 11.24 -11.70 3.03
N VAL A 30 11.30 -13.03 2.98
CA VAL A 30 10.11 -13.86 2.79
C VAL A 30 9.54 -14.21 4.15
N MET A 31 8.22 -14.11 4.30
CA MET A 31 7.50 -14.61 5.46
C MET A 31 6.46 -15.63 4.98
N GLU A 32 6.59 -16.85 5.46
CA GLU A 32 5.58 -17.88 5.33
C GLU A 32 4.65 -17.89 6.55
N ARG A 33 3.56 -18.64 6.45
CA ARG A 33 2.57 -18.71 7.52
C ARG A 33 3.14 -19.25 8.84
N ASN A 34 4.06 -20.22 8.76
CA ASN A 34 4.72 -20.78 9.93
C ASN A 34 5.62 -19.75 10.62
N ASP A 35 6.34 -18.92 9.84
CA ASP A 35 7.15 -17.82 10.40
C ASP A 35 6.26 -16.83 11.15
N ALA A 36 5.10 -16.49 10.57
CA ALA A 36 4.13 -15.59 11.21
C ALA A 36 3.53 -16.19 12.48
N GLU A 37 3.37 -17.51 12.56
CA GLU A 37 2.92 -18.20 13.77
C GLU A 37 3.96 -18.14 14.89
N ILE A 38 5.24 -18.39 14.55
CA ILE A 38 6.37 -18.28 15.49
C ILE A 38 6.51 -16.86 16.04
N LEU A 39 6.30 -15.85 15.18
CA LEU A 39 6.36 -14.42 15.54
C LEU A 39 5.07 -13.89 16.19
N GLY A 40 4.06 -14.74 16.42
CA GLY A 40 2.80 -14.35 17.05
C GLY A 40 1.91 -13.44 16.20
N CYS A 41 2.19 -13.31 14.90
CA CYS A 41 1.52 -12.38 13.99
C CYS A 41 0.66 -13.06 12.90
N ARG A 42 0.39 -14.36 13.04
CA ARG A 42 -0.42 -15.19 12.14
C ARG A 42 -1.75 -14.55 11.73
N ILE A 43 -2.46 -13.90 12.66
CA ILE A 43 -3.75 -13.26 12.37
C ILE A 43 -3.57 -12.14 11.34
N ILE A 44 -2.58 -11.27 11.51
CA ILE A 44 -2.30 -10.17 10.59
C ILE A 44 -1.82 -10.71 9.24
N PHE A 45 -0.95 -11.73 9.27
CA PHE A 45 -0.50 -12.43 8.06
C PHE A 45 -1.69 -12.95 7.23
N ASP A 46 -2.58 -13.74 7.85
CA ASP A 46 -3.74 -14.33 7.19
C ASP A 46 -4.67 -13.23 6.63
N ARG A 47 -4.82 -12.10 7.34
CA ARG A 47 -5.63 -10.97 6.84
C ARG A 47 -4.97 -10.25 5.65
N ILE A 48 -3.66 -10.00 5.66
CA ILE A 48 -2.95 -9.41 4.51
C ILE A 48 -3.09 -10.31 3.27
N ILE A 49 -2.96 -11.63 3.44
CA ILE A 49 -3.15 -12.58 2.34
C ILE A 49 -4.60 -12.53 1.83
N ASN A 50 -5.59 -12.69 2.70
CA ASN A 50 -7.00 -12.88 2.30
C ASN A 50 -7.72 -11.59 1.87
N GLU A 51 -7.40 -10.46 2.49
CA GLU A 51 -8.07 -9.18 2.24
C GLU A 51 -7.37 -8.36 1.15
N LEU A 52 -6.06 -8.54 0.96
CA LEU A 52 -5.28 -7.78 -0.01
C LEU A 52 -4.72 -8.65 -1.12
N THR A 53 -3.82 -9.59 -0.79
CA THR A 53 -3.03 -10.31 -1.80
C THR A 53 -3.92 -11.11 -2.74
N ILE A 54 -4.75 -12.01 -2.20
CA ILE A 54 -5.69 -12.84 -2.99
C ILE A 54 -6.63 -11.94 -3.79
N ARG A 55 -7.19 -10.89 -3.18
CA ARG A 55 -8.13 -9.98 -3.84
C ARG A 55 -7.50 -9.22 -5.00
N MET A 56 -6.22 -8.85 -4.89
CA MET A 56 -5.46 -8.24 -5.97
C MET A 56 -5.13 -9.25 -7.08
N LYS A 57 -4.83 -10.50 -6.74
CA LYS A 57 -4.58 -11.57 -7.74
C LYS A 57 -5.85 -11.97 -8.47
N ASP A 58 -6.97 -12.14 -7.78
CA ASP A 58 -8.28 -12.47 -8.38
C ASP A 58 -8.72 -11.39 -9.37
N LEU A 59 -8.43 -10.13 -9.04
CA LEU A 59 -8.71 -9.00 -9.93
C LEU A 59 -7.65 -8.87 -11.03
N ASN A 60 -6.54 -9.61 -11.00
CA ASN A 60 -5.40 -9.41 -11.88
C ASN A 60 -4.97 -7.93 -11.92
N VAL A 61 -4.77 -7.34 -10.74
CA VAL A 61 -4.32 -5.95 -10.63
C VAL A 61 -2.98 -5.79 -11.34
N ASP A 62 -2.87 -4.78 -12.20
CA ASP A 62 -1.63 -4.51 -12.93
C ASP A 62 -0.76 -3.43 -12.25
N ARG A 63 0.39 -3.12 -12.86
CA ARG A 63 1.36 -2.14 -12.32
C ARG A 63 0.83 -0.71 -12.32
N MET A 64 0.01 -0.34 -13.31
CA MET A 64 -0.54 1.02 -13.44
C MET A 64 -1.61 1.25 -12.37
N GLU A 65 -2.44 0.24 -12.12
CA GLU A 65 -3.51 0.33 -11.12
C GLU A 65 -2.97 0.38 -9.70
N ILE A 66 -1.98 -0.46 -9.35
CA ILE A 66 -1.35 -0.38 -8.03
C ILE A 66 -0.57 0.92 -7.85
N ALA A 67 0.05 1.45 -8.90
CA ALA A 67 0.72 2.75 -8.86
C ALA A 67 -0.29 3.87 -8.60
N ALA A 68 -1.44 3.87 -9.29
CA ALA A 68 -2.50 4.84 -9.08
C ALA A 68 -3.09 4.77 -7.66
N LEU A 69 -3.34 3.57 -7.13
CA LEU A 69 -3.78 3.39 -5.73
C LEU A 69 -2.75 3.96 -4.75
N ARG A 70 -1.46 3.67 -4.95
CA ARG A 70 -0.37 4.23 -4.12
C ARG A 70 -0.30 5.75 -4.22
N CYS A 71 -0.48 6.33 -5.41
CA CYS A 71 -0.57 7.78 -5.59
C CYS A 71 -1.77 8.37 -4.84
N ALA A 72 -2.93 7.72 -4.87
CA ALA A 72 -4.11 8.15 -4.12
C ALA A 72 -3.90 8.10 -2.59
N ILE A 73 -3.17 7.10 -2.09
CA ILE A 73 -2.75 7.02 -0.68
C ILE A 73 -1.79 8.17 -0.33
N LEU A 74 -0.82 8.44 -1.21
CA LEU A 74 0.18 9.49 -1.03
C LEU A 74 -0.45 10.89 -1.00
N TYR A 75 -1.40 11.15 -1.90
CA TYR A 75 -2.19 12.38 -1.97
C TYR A 75 -3.35 12.36 -0.96
N ASN A 76 -3.02 12.20 0.32
CA ASN A 76 -3.98 12.28 1.41
C ASN A 76 -4.12 13.72 1.92
N PRO A 77 -5.26 14.41 1.67
CA PRO A 77 -5.46 15.79 2.12
C PRO A 77 -5.72 15.88 3.63
N SER A 78 -6.09 14.77 4.29
CA SER A 78 -6.40 14.74 5.72
C SER A 78 -5.16 14.73 6.63
N VAL A 79 -3.95 14.82 6.08
CA VAL A 79 -2.72 14.87 6.87
C VAL A 79 -2.60 16.24 7.53
N SER A 80 -2.41 16.26 8.85
CA SER A 80 -2.24 17.50 9.61
C SER A 80 -0.97 18.25 9.21
N GLY A 81 -1.03 19.59 9.21
CA GLY A 81 0.12 20.46 8.92
C GLY A 81 0.46 20.62 7.44
N LEU A 82 -0.38 20.14 6.52
CA LEU A 82 -0.20 20.35 5.09
C LEU A 82 -0.42 21.82 4.68
N GLN A 83 0.46 22.31 3.82
CA GLN A 83 0.25 23.54 3.05
C GLN A 83 -0.41 23.18 1.72
N ASN A 84 -1.27 24.05 1.20
CA ASN A 84 -1.94 23.88 -0.10
C ASN A 84 -2.78 22.59 -0.23
N VAL A 85 -3.64 22.31 0.75
CA VAL A 85 -4.53 21.13 0.78
C VAL A 85 -5.34 20.98 -0.53
N SER A 86 -5.84 22.09 -1.09
CA SER A 86 -6.60 22.09 -2.35
C SER A 86 -5.83 21.54 -3.55
N VAL A 87 -4.51 21.75 -3.60
CA VAL A 87 -3.65 21.18 -4.64
C VAL A 87 -3.55 19.67 -4.48
N ILE A 88 -3.44 19.18 -3.25
CA ILE A 88 -3.35 17.75 -2.94
C ILE A 88 -4.66 17.03 -3.27
N GLU A 89 -5.80 17.65 -2.93
CA GLU A 89 -7.13 17.18 -3.33
C GLU A 89 -7.25 17.08 -4.85
N SER A 90 -6.88 18.15 -5.56
CA SER A 90 -6.91 18.17 -7.03
C SER A 90 -6.02 17.08 -7.67
N LEU A 91 -4.84 16.82 -7.10
CA LEU A 91 -3.96 15.75 -7.57
C LEU A 91 -4.56 14.37 -7.32
N ARG A 92 -5.17 14.16 -6.13
CA ARG A 92 -5.86 12.91 -5.81
C ARG A 92 -7.01 12.66 -6.78
N ASP A 93 -7.84 13.67 -7.04
CA ASP A 93 -8.98 13.55 -7.97
C ASP A 93 -8.52 13.21 -9.38
N LYS A 94 -7.47 13.87 -9.88
CA LYS A 94 -6.88 13.58 -11.19
C LYS A 94 -6.42 12.12 -11.28
N VAL A 95 -5.73 11.61 -10.27
CA VAL A 95 -5.29 10.20 -10.24
C VAL A 95 -6.49 9.26 -10.27
N MET A 96 -7.56 9.56 -9.54
CA MET A 96 -8.77 8.73 -9.47
C MET A 96 -9.51 8.71 -10.81
N VAL A 97 -9.66 9.85 -11.46
CA VAL A 97 -10.24 9.95 -12.82
C VAL A 97 -9.38 9.16 -13.82
N CYS A 98 -8.06 9.33 -13.81
CA CYS A 98 -7.17 8.58 -14.69
C CYS A 98 -7.27 7.06 -14.45
N LEU A 99 -7.39 6.62 -13.20
CA LEU A 99 -7.56 5.20 -12.87
C LEU A 99 -8.90 4.65 -13.37
N GLU A 100 -9.98 5.41 -13.23
CA GLU A 100 -11.29 5.02 -13.74
C GLU A 100 -11.28 4.87 -15.26
N ASP A 101 -10.73 5.87 -15.96
CA ASP A 101 -10.60 5.85 -17.42
C ASP A 101 -9.71 4.69 -17.89
N TYR A 102 -8.59 4.45 -17.20
CA TYR A 102 -7.71 3.32 -17.47
C TYR A 102 -8.45 1.98 -17.33
N CYS A 103 -9.21 1.80 -16.24
CA CYS A 103 -10.03 0.59 -16.05
C CYS A 103 -11.03 0.41 -17.20
N ARG A 104 -11.69 1.48 -17.63
CA ARG A 104 -12.68 1.45 -18.71
C ARG A 104 -12.08 1.08 -20.06
N GLN A 105 -10.88 1.58 -20.36
CA GLN A 105 -10.17 1.35 -21.62
C GLN A 105 -9.52 -0.04 -21.68
N HIS A 106 -8.86 -0.47 -20.60
CA HIS A 106 -8.08 -1.72 -20.57
C HIS A 106 -8.89 -2.94 -20.13
N HIS A 107 -10.00 -2.74 -19.40
CA HIS A 107 -10.86 -3.81 -18.91
C HIS A 107 -12.36 -3.52 -19.16
N PRO A 108 -12.79 -3.31 -20.42
CA PRO A 108 -14.14 -2.85 -20.75
C PRO A 108 -15.25 -3.81 -20.30
N THR A 109 -14.96 -5.10 -20.16
CA THR A 109 -15.91 -6.13 -19.68
C THR A 109 -16.08 -6.12 -18.15
N GLN A 110 -15.21 -5.42 -17.42
CA GLN A 110 -15.22 -5.36 -15.96
C GLN A 110 -15.68 -3.99 -15.47
N THR A 111 -16.95 -3.65 -15.71
CA THR A 111 -17.53 -2.33 -15.41
C THR A 111 -17.40 -1.88 -13.94
N GLN A 112 -17.24 -2.83 -13.01
CA GLN A 112 -17.07 -2.55 -11.58
C GLN A 112 -15.60 -2.58 -11.12
N ARG A 113 -14.62 -2.69 -12.03
CA ARG A 113 -13.21 -2.86 -11.69
C ARG A 113 -12.67 -1.71 -10.85
N PHE A 114 -12.94 -0.47 -11.26
CA PHE A 114 -12.55 0.72 -10.51
C PHE A 114 -13.06 0.67 -9.06
N ALA A 115 -14.36 0.44 -8.86
CA ALA A 115 -14.93 0.30 -7.53
C ALA A 115 -14.27 -0.84 -6.72
N LYS A 116 -14.00 -2.00 -7.34
CA LYS A 116 -13.32 -3.14 -6.69
C LYS A 116 -11.88 -2.80 -6.26
N LEU A 117 -11.16 -2.01 -7.05
CA LEU A 117 -9.84 -1.47 -6.68
C LEU A 117 -9.96 -0.54 -5.47
N LEU A 118 -10.93 0.38 -5.46
CA LEU A 118 -11.14 1.30 -4.34
C LEU A 118 -11.49 0.58 -3.04
N LEU A 119 -12.21 -0.54 -3.11
CA LEU A 119 -12.50 -1.38 -1.94
C LEU A 119 -11.25 -2.02 -1.31
N ARG A 120 -10.06 -1.91 -1.94
CA ARG A 120 -8.80 -2.31 -1.30
C ARG A 120 -8.27 -1.26 -0.33
N MET A 121 -8.62 0.02 -0.53
CA MET A 121 -8.11 1.14 0.28
C MET A 121 -8.50 1.05 1.76
N PRO A 122 -9.75 0.69 2.14
CA PRO A 122 -10.11 0.53 3.56
C PRO A 122 -9.34 -0.61 4.24
N ALA A 123 -9.16 -1.74 3.54
CA ALA A 123 -8.39 -2.88 4.07
C ALA A 123 -6.91 -2.51 4.25
N LEU A 124 -6.32 -1.80 3.27
CA LEU A 124 -4.96 -1.25 3.38
C LEU A 124 -4.81 -0.36 4.60
N ARG A 125 -5.73 0.59 4.81
CA ARG A 125 -5.72 1.50 5.97
C ARG A 125 -5.82 0.76 7.30
N SER A 126 -6.75 -0.21 7.40
CA SER A 126 -6.94 -0.97 8.64
C SER A 126 -5.72 -1.82 8.97
N LEU A 127 -5.19 -2.55 7.99
CA LEU A 127 -4.06 -3.46 8.19
C LEU A 127 -2.73 -2.72 8.37
N SER A 128 -2.54 -1.58 7.70
CA SER A 128 -1.33 -0.77 7.86
C SER A 128 -1.17 -0.24 9.28
N LEU A 129 -2.27 0.09 9.96
CA LEU A 129 -2.25 0.52 11.35
C LEU A 129 -1.80 -0.62 12.27
N HIS A 130 -2.32 -1.83 12.09
CA HIS A 130 -1.88 -3.02 12.85
C HIS A 130 -0.41 -3.38 12.57
N CYS A 131 0.04 -3.17 11.33
CA CYS A 131 1.45 -3.38 10.97
C CYS A 131 2.36 -2.28 11.53
N ALA A 132 1.88 -1.05 11.71
CA ALA A 132 2.66 0.02 12.33
C ALA A 132 2.95 -0.25 13.81
N GLU A 133 2.11 -1.05 14.47
CA GLU A 133 2.31 -1.52 15.84
C GLU A 133 3.25 -2.74 15.93
N ASN A 134 3.62 -3.34 14.78
CA ASN A 134 4.42 -4.57 14.71
C ASN A 134 5.51 -4.50 13.61
N ASP A 135 6.77 -4.36 14.02
CA ASP A 135 7.94 -4.29 13.11
C ASP A 135 8.20 -5.61 12.31
N SER A 136 7.42 -6.65 12.56
CA SER A 136 7.49 -7.95 11.88
C SER A 136 7.08 -7.91 10.40
N PHE A 137 6.38 -6.88 9.92
CA PHE A 137 5.92 -6.81 8.52
C PHE A 137 6.48 -5.63 7.73
N ILE A 138 6.53 -4.46 8.37
CA ILE A 138 6.87 -3.20 7.71
C ILE A 138 8.03 -2.60 8.45
N ILE A 139 9.06 -2.21 7.70
CA ILE A 139 10.16 -1.45 8.26
C ILE A 139 9.71 -0.05 8.69
N THR A 140 10.21 0.39 9.83
CA THR A 140 9.98 1.75 10.33
C THR A 140 10.43 2.78 9.29
N ALA A 141 9.68 3.88 9.16
CA ALA A 141 10.07 4.96 8.26
C ALA A 141 11.45 5.51 8.64
N PRO A 142 12.36 5.73 7.68
CA PRO A 142 13.69 6.25 7.98
C PRO A 142 13.58 7.64 8.64
N THR A 143 14.18 7.79 9.81
CA THR A 143 14.24 9.08 10.52
C THR A 143 15.17 10.04 9.78
N ILE A 144 14.83 11.34 9.76
CA ILE A 144 15.62 12.38 9.07
C ILE A 144 17.10 12.40 9.52
N GLN A 145 17.39 12.04 10.77
CA GLN A 145 18.76 11.94 11.30
C GLN A 145 19.64 10.91 10.56
N VAL A 146 19.05 9.86 9.98
CA VAL A 146 19.77 8.84 9.20
C VAL A 146 20.12 9.35 7.80
N ILE A 147 19.40 10.35 7.31
CA ILE A 147 19.67 10.98 6.01
C ILE A 147 20.84 11.96 6.15
N SER A 148 20.91 12.75 7.23
CA SER A 148 22.01 13.71 7.42
C SER A 148 23.39 13.05 7.57
N SER A 149 23.48 11.87 8.19
CA SER A 149 24.75 11.16 8.35
C SER A 149 25.30 10.56 7.05
N LYS A 150 24.45 10.28 6.06
CA LYS A 150 24.91 9.85 4.72
C LYS A 150 25.40 10.99 3.83
N TYR A 151 25.03 12.24 4.12
CA TYR A 151 25.47 13.43 3.38
C TYR A 151 26.60 14.22 4.06
N GLN A 152 27.12 13.73 5.19
CA GLN A 152 28.30 14.28 5.87
C GLN A 152 29.56 13.42 5.67
N SER A 153 29.53 12.42 4.78
CA SER A 153 30.65 11.54 4.45
C SER A 153 31.13 11.69 3.00
N THR A 154 31.24 12.93 2.54
CA THR A 154 31.97 13.38 1.34
C THR A 154 32.63 14.70 1.67
#